data_AF-A0A3D5BCS7-F1
#
_entry.id   AF-A0A3D5BCS7-F1
#
_cell.length_a   1.000
_cell.length_b   1.000
_cell.length_c   1.000
_cell.angle_alpha   90.00
_cell.angle_beta   90.00
_cell.angle_gamma   90.00
#
_symmetry.space_group_name_H-M   'P 1'
#
loop_
_entity.id
_entity.type
_entity.pdbx_description
1 polymer ?
#
loop_
_entity_poly.entity_id
_entity_poly.type
_entity_poly.pdbx_seq_one_letter_code
_entity_poly.pdbx_strand_id
1 'polypeptide(L)'
;MFEPEFVTLDTDNIVISACQALLEDSSDLCGYYMRIENNSNDKIQVLGKNLNLTDDRGNSYLQSENGFKGEILELNPGEYFEFEDLMPVHSSSAVLYGTCRIVKEKLNQVKDIKIPALELFSNKSIPVVLN
;
A
#
# COMPACT_ATOMS: atom_id res chain seq x y z
N MET A 1 15.33 1.73 -18.81
CA MET A 1 15.00 2.13 -17.43
C MET A 1 13.53 1.75 -17.26
N PHE A 2 13.22 0.75 -16.44
CA PHE A 2 11.82 0.42 -16.14
C PHE A 2 11.38 1.43 -15.10
N GLU A 3 10.46 2.33 -15.45
CA GLU A 3 9.75 3.11 -14.44
C GLU A 3 8.64 2.24 -13.86
N PRO A 4 8.51 2.12 -12.54
CA PRO A 4 7.43 1.36 -11.95
C PRO A 4 6.08 1.97 -12.33
N GLU A 5 5.16 1.14 -12.82
CA GLU A 5 3.81 1.58 -13.17
C GLU A 5 3.01 1.74 -11.87
N PHE A 6 2.73 3.00 -11.53
CA PHE A 6 1.92 3.32 -10.35
C PHE A 6 0.44 3.22 -10.67
N VAL A 7 -0.30 2.56 -9.78
CA VAL A 7 -1.75 2.69 -9.71
C VAL A 7 -2.07 3.75 -8.66
N THR A 8 -2.92 4.71 -9.03
CA THR A 8 -3.20 5.89 -8.19
C THR A 8 -4.69 6.05 -7.94
N LEU A 9 -5.03 6.48 -6.73
CA LEU A 9 -6.38 6.89 -6.36
C LEU A 9 -6.36 8.22 -5.61
N ASP A 10 -7.27 9.13 -5.97
CA ASP A 10 -7.55 10.36 -5.22
C ASP A 10 -8.85 10.19 -4.44
N THR A 11 -8.83 10.46 -3.13
CA THR A 11 -10.03 10.61 -2.32
C THR A 11 -9.87 11.81 -1.39
N ASP A 12 -10.78 12.79 -1.50
CA ASP A 12 -10.77 14.02 -0.69
C ASP A 12 -9.46 14.84 -0.77
N ASN A 13 -8.82 14.85 -1.94
CA ASN A 13 -7.50 15.45 -2.21
C ASN A 13 -6.36 14.76 -1.43
N ILE A 14 -6.55 13.50 -1.04
CA ILE A 14 -5.50 12.65 -0.52
C ILE A 14 -5.23 11.62 -1.60
N VAL A 15 -4.02 11.67 -2.17
CA VAL A 15 -3.64 10.81 -3.27
C VAL A 15 -2.82 9.65 -2.73
N ILE A 16 -3.23 8.43 -3.04
CA ILE A 16 -2.46 7.22 -2.74
C ILE A 16 -2.01 6.61 -4.07
N SER A 17 -0.70 6.49 -4.23
CA SER A 17 -0.07 5.83 -5.37
C SER A 17 0.66 4.59 -4.87
N ALA A 18 0.53 3.47 -5.57
CA ALA A 18 1.17 2.22 -5.19
C ALA A 18 1.69 1.47 -6.42
N CYS A 19 2.79 0.74 -6.24
CA CYS A 19 3.37 -0.13 -7.25
C CYS A 19 4.06 -1.33 -6.59
N GLN A 20 4.37 -2.36 -7.38
CA GLN A 20 5.15 -3.49 -6.89
C GLN A 20 6.59 -3.06 -6.57
N ALA A 21 7.06 -3.41 -5.38
CA ALA A 21 8.46 -3.25 -4.99
C ALA A 21 9.28 -4.50 -5.36
N LEU A 22 10.61 -4.33 -5.52
CA LEU A 22 11.50 -5.44 -5.82
C LEU A 22 11.53 -6.43 -4.64
N LEU A 23 11.42 -7.72 -4.94
CA LEU A 23 11.45 -8.79 -3.93
C LEU A 23 12.89 -9.23 -3.66
N GLU A 24 13.36 -9.06 -2.42
CA GLU A 24 14.56 -9.77 -1.93
C GLU A 24 14.19 -11.24 -1.65
N ASP A 25 14.73 -12.15 -2.48
CA ASP A 25 14.98 -13.60 -2.30
C ASP A 25 13.98 -14.51 -1.54
N SER A 26 12.72 -14.10 -1.32
CA SER A 26 11.69 -14.93 -0.71
C SER A 26 10.53 -15.23 -1.67
N SER A 27 10.22 -16.52 -1.86
CA SER A 27 9.07 -16.98 -2.65
C SER A 27 7.72 -16.82 -1.95
N ASP A 28 7.74 -16.51 -0.66
CA ASP A 28 6.54 -16.46 0.19
C ASP A 28 6.13 -15.03 0.57
N LEU A 29 6.78 -14.02 -0.02
CA LEU A 29 6.50 -12.61 0.19
C LEU A 29 6.21 -11.91 -1.14
N CYS A 30 5.43 -10.83 -1.09
CA CYS A 30 5.30 -9.84 -2.14
C CYS A 30 5.59 -8.45 -1.58
N GLY A 31 6.47 -7.69 -2.24
CA GLY A 31 6.80 -6.33 -1.88
C GLY A 31 5.92 -5.32 -2.59
N TYR A 32 5.56 -4.26 -1.89
CA TYR A 32 4.87 -3.11 -2.47
C TYR A 32 5.50 -1.83 -1.96
N TYR A 33 5.48 -0.81 -2.82
CA TYR A 33 5.82 0.56 -2.51
C TYR A 33 4.52 1.37 -2.51
N MET A 34 4.38 2.29 -1.55
CA MET A 34 3.22 3.16 -1.46
C MET A 34 3.64 4.58 -1.11
N ARG A 35 2.96 5.54 -1.74
CA ARG A 35 3.07 6.97 -1.48
C ARG A 35 1.71 7.53 -1.09
N ILE A 36 1.69 8.34 -0.03
CA ILE A 36 0.52 9.07 0.46
C ILE A 36 0.82 10.55 0.34
N GLU A 37 0.01 11.29 -0.42
CA GLU A 37 0.18 12.73 -0.67
C GLU A 37 -0.99 13.51 -0.10
N ASN A 38 -0.70 14.58 0.64
CA ASN A 38 -1.70 15.50 1.12
C ASN A 38 -1.85 16.68 0.15
N ASN A 39 -2.70 16.53 -0.86
CA ASN A 39 -3.05 17.59 -1.80
C ASN A 39 -4.22 18.47 -1.30
N SER A 40 -4.62 18.30 -0.04
CA SER A 40 -5.67 19.10 0.58
C SER A 40 -5.11 20.38 1.23
N ASN A 41 -6.01 21.28 1.65
CA ASN A 41 -5.64 22.52 2.34
C ASN A 41 -5.56 22.37 3.87
N ASP A 42 -5.62 21.13 4.38
CA ASP A 42 -5.62 20.81 5.81
C ASP A 42 -4.42 19.94 6.14
N LYS A 43 -3.78 20.18 7.29
CA LYS A 43 -2.84 19.21 7.85
C LYS A 43 -3.59 17.93 8.23
N ILE A 44 -2.97 16.79 7.94
CA ILE A 44 -3.51 15.47 8.25
C ILE A 44 -2.58 14.69 9.17
N GLN A 45 -3.16 13.80 9.97
CA GLN A 45 -2.46 12.74 10.66
C GLN A 45 -2.83 11.40 10.04
N VAL A 46 -1.84 10.59 9.69
CA VAL A 46 -2.05 9.24 9.14
C VAL A 46 -1.94 8.24 10.28
N LEU A 47 -3.08 7.63 10.62
CA LEU A 47 -3.24 6.75 11.78
C LEU A 47 -2.82 5.31 11.51
N GLY A 48 -2.60 4.93 10.25
CA GLY A 48 -2.20 3.59 9.82
C GLY A 48 -3.07 3.06 8.68
N LYS A 49 -2.93 1.77 8.39
CA LYS A 49 -3.51 1.11 7.21
C LYS A 49 -4.20 -0.19 7.56
N ASN A 50 -5.28 -0.50 6.84
CA ASN A 50 -5.94 -1.80 6.84
C ASN A 50 -5.86 -2.35 5.41
N LEU A 51 -5.04 -3.37 5.21
CA LEU A 51 -4.78 -4.00 3.93
C LEU A 51 -5.40 -5.39 3.91
N ASN A 52 -5.95 -5.74 2.76
CA ASN A 52 -6.34 -7.09 2.42
C ASN A 52 -5.58 -7.53 1.17
N LEU A 53 -5.05 -8.74 1.19
CA LEU A 53 -4.42 -9.39 0.06
C LEU A 53 -5.29 -10.59 -0.32
N THR A 54 -5.80 -10.64 -1.55
CA THR A 54 -6.53 -11.81 -2.05
C THR A 54 -5.73 -12.50 -3.14
N ASP A 55 -5.44 -13.79 -2.96
CA ASP A 55 -4.64 -14.59 -3.89
C ASP A 55 -5.48 -15.17 -5.06
N ASP A 56 -4.80 -15.72 -6.06
CA ASP A 56 -5.43 -16.39 -7.22
C ASP A 56 -6.24 -17.66 -6.90
N ARG A 57 -6.20 -18.12 -5.65
CA ARG A 57 -7.02 -19.24 -5.13
C ARG A 57 -8.22 -18.75 -4.33
N GLY A 58 -8.38 -17.44 -4.17
CA GLY A 58 -9.45 -16.80 -3.41
C GLY A 58 -9.21 -16.76 -1.90
N ASN A 59 -8.01 -17.07 -1.41
CA ASN A 59 -7.67 -16.86 0.00
C ASN A 59 -7.43 -15.38 0.27
N SER A 60 -7.87 -14.88 1.43
CA SER A 60 -7.69 -13.49 1.83
C SER A 60 -6.89 -13.36 3.13
N TYR A 61 -5.99 -12.39 3.17
CA TYR A 61 -5.09 -12.11 4.30
C TYR A 61 -5.21 -10.65 4.71
N LEU A 62 -5.66 -10.42 5.95
CA LEU A 62 -5.82 -9.09 6.51
C LEU A 62 -4.57 -8.68 7.28
N GLN A 63 -4.05 -7.48 7.00
CA GLN A 63 -3.00 -6.83 7.77
C GLN A 63 -3.48 -5.45 8.21
N SER A 64 -3.62 -5.26 9.52
CA SER A 64 -3.98 -3.99 10.12
C SER A 64 -2.82 -3.45 10.94
N GLU A 65 -2.41 -2.22 10.63
CA GLU A 65 -1.32 -1.55 11.32
C GLU A 65 -1.76 -0.17 11.81
N ASN A 66 -1.29 0.17 13.01
CA ASN A 66 -1.43 1.49 13.59
C ASN A 66 -0.11 2.24 13.41
N GLY A 67 -0.20 3.44 12.83
CA GLY A 67 0.95 4.25 12.45
C GLY A 67 1.80 3.58 11.37
N PHE A 68 3.00 4.13 11.19
CA PHE A 68 4.05 3.58 10.36
C PHE A 68 5.29 3.43 11.22
N LYS A 69 5.80 2.19 11.36
CA LYS A 69 6.94 1.87 12.24
C LYS A 69 6.74 2.32 13.71
N GLY A 70 5.48 2.36 14.17
CA GLY A 70 5.11 2.75 15.54
C GLY A 70 4.88 4.24 15.75
N GLU A 71 5.01 5.07 14.70
CA GLU A 71 4.79 6.51 14.78
C GLU A 71 3.54 6.94 14.00
N ILE A 72 2.85 7.97 14.50
CA ILE A 72 1.80 8.66 13.76
C ILE A 72 2.49 9.69 12.86
N LEU A 73 2.24 9.57 11.56
CA LEU A 73 2.80 10.47 10.56
C LEU A 73 1.89 11.70 10.42
N GLU A 74 2.48 12.89 10.43
CA GLU A 74 1.79 14.14 10.13
C GLU A 74 2.21 14.64 8.75
N LEU A 75 1.25 15.09 7.92
CA LEU A 75 1.52 15.66 6.60
C LEU A 75 0.83 17.01 6.46
N ASN A 76 1.61 18.07 6.22
CA ASN A 76 1.14 19.39 5.83
C ASN A 76 0.63 19.38 4.38
N PRO A 77 -0.16 20.40 3.97
CA PRO A 77 -0.51 20.60 2.57
C PRO A 77 0.72 20.59 1.65
N GLY A 78 0.70 19.73 0.63
CA GLY A 78 1.79 19.53 -0.32
C GLY A 78 2.88 18.55 0.13
N GLU A 79 2.84 18.06 1.37
CA GLU A 79 3.76 17.02 1.83
C GLU A 79 3.27 15.62 1.43
N TYR A 80 4.23 14.71 1.37
CA TYR A 80 3.99 13.31 1.06
C TYR A 80 4.87 12.40 1.93
N PHE A 81 4.48 11.14 2.03
CA PHE A 81 5.25 10.08 2.68
C PHE A 81 5.26 8.83 1.82
N GLU A 82 6.40 8.15 1.82
CA GLU A 82 6.67 6.99 0.97
C GLU A 82 7.25 5.87 1.83
N PHE A 83 6.83 4.65 1.56
CA PHE A 83 7.34 3.47 2.25
C PHE A 83 7.25 2.23 1.37
N GLU A 84 8.12 1.27 1.69
CA GLU A 84 8.10 -0.09 1.18
C GLU A 84 7.78 -1.05 2.31
N ASP A 85 7.03 -2.10 2.00
CA ASP A 85 6.63 -3.12 2.96
C ASP A 85 6.31 -4.44 2.24
N LEU A 86 6.16 -5.51 3.03
CA LEU A 86 6.02 -6.89 2.56
C LEU A 86 4.71 -7.49 3.06
N MET A 87 4.03 -8.25 2.20
CA MET A 87 2.93 -9.12 2.61
C MET A 87 3.23 -10.60 2.34
N PRO A 88 2.82 -11.53 3.22
CA PRO A 88 2.86 -12.95 2.94
C PRO A 88 1.97 -13.30 1.74
N VAL A 89 2.49 -14.13 0.83
CA VAL A 89 1.77 -14.60 -0.35
C VAL A 89 2.00 -16.10 -0.58
N HIS A 90 0.90 -16.83 -0.78
CA HIS A 90 0.92 -18.29 -0.93
C HIS A 90 0.74 -18.75 -2.39
N SER A 91 0.58 -17.81 -3.31
CA SER A 91 0.35 -18.01 -4.75
C SER A 91 1.39 -17.29 -5.62
N SER A 92 1.28 -17.46 -6.94
CA SER A 92 2.03 -16.68 -7.94
C SER A 92 1.55 -15.22 -8.06
N SER A 93 0.25 -15.00 -7.92
CA SER A 93 -0.36 -13.67 -8.08
C SER A 93 -1.39 -13.38 -7.00
N ALA A 94 -1.51 -12.10 -6.65
CA ALA A 94 -2.47 -11.62 -5.67
C ALA A 94 -2.86 -10.16 -5.95
N VAL A 95 -3.98 -9.71 -5.39
CA VAL A 95 -4.43 -8.32 -5.42
C VAL A 95 -4.40 -7.76 -4.00
N LEU A 96 -3.64 -6.68 -3.82
CA LEU A 96 -3.60 -5.86 -2.61
C LEU A 96 -4.62 -4.72 -2.72
N TYR A 97 -5.41 -4.50 -1.66
CA TYR A 97 -6.34 -3.37 -1.58
C TYR A 97 -6.63 -3.05 -0.12
N GLY A 98 -7.26 -1.90 0.14
CA GLY A 98 -7.63 -1.56 1.51
C GLY A 98 -7.89 -0.09 1.72
N THR A 99 -7.62 0.36 2.94
CA THR A 99 -7.83 1.75 3.36
C THR A 99 -6.71 2.25 4.25
N CYS A 100 -6.36 3.52 4.09
CA CYS A 100 -5.54 4.29 4.98
C CYS A 100 -6.43 5.16 5.87
N ARG A 101 -6.22 5.13 7.19
CA ARG A 101 -6.98 5.95 8.14
C ARG A 101 -6.28 7.27 8.37
N ILE A 102 -7.00 8.37 8.22
CA ILE A 102 -6.48 9.71 8.48
C ILE A 102 -7.39 10.52 9.40
N VAL A 103 -6.83 11.56 10.02
CA VAL A 103 -7.58 12.63 10.67
C VAL A 103 -7.20 13.94 9.99
N LYS A 104 -8.19 14.71 9.53
CA LYS A 104 -7.99 16.11 9.13
C LYS A 104 -8.09 16.97 10.38
N GLU A 105 -7.04 17.70 10.74
CA GLU A 105 -6.97 18.42 12.03
C GLU A 105 -8.17 19.37 12.24
N LYS A 106 -8.59 20.10 11.20
CA LYS A 106 -9.71 21.05 11.31
C LYS A 106 -11.06 20.40 11.57
N LEU A 107 -11.28 19.18 11.07
CA LEU A 107 -12.55 18.46 11.20
C LEU A 107 -12.56 17.56 12.43
N ASN A 108 -11.38 17.17 12.93
CA ASN A 108 -11.20 16.20 14.01
C ASN A 108 -12.01 14.91 13.79
N GLN A 109 -12.16 14.50 12.53
CA GLN A 109 -12.89 13.31 12.11
C GLN A 109 -11.93 12.31 11.46
N VAL A 110 -12.06 11.05 11.86
CA VAL A 110 -11.37 9.94 11.20
C VAL A 110 -12.04 9.67 9.86
N LYS A 111 -11.23 9.51 8.81
CA LYS A 111 -11.67 9.11 7.47
C LYS A 111 -10.86 7.92 6.98
N ASP A 112 -11.54 7.02 6.27
CA ASP A 112 -10.92 5.94 5.51
C ASP A 112 -10.69 6.40 4.06
N ILE A 113 -9.43 6.56 3.69
CA ILE A 113 -8.98 6.86 2.33
C ILE A 113 -8.68 5.54 1.64
N LYS A 114 -9.30 5.30 0.48
CA LYS A 114 -9.12 4.05 -0.26
C LYS A 114 -7.69 3.94 -0.81
N ILE A 115 -7.13 2.75 -0.69
CA ILE A 115 -5.87 2.37 -1.33
C ILE A 115 -6.23 1.75 -2.69
N PRO A 116 -5.53 2.10 -3.79
CA PRO A 116 -5.78 1.51 -5.09
C PRO A 116 -5.59 -0.01 -5.05
N ALA A 117 -6.39 -0.73 -5.84
CA ALA A 117 -6.15 -2.15 -6.06
C ALA A 117 -4.86 -2.32 -6.86
N LEU A 118 -3.91 -3.06 -6.30
CA LEU A 118 -2.59 -3.30 -6.88
C LEU A 118 -2.40 -4.79 -7.11
N GLU A 119 -2.12 -5.18 -8.35
CA GLU A 119 -1.68 -6.52 -8.68
C GLU A 119 -0.23 -6.73 -8.22
N LEU A 120 0.02 -7.85 -7.56
CA LEU A 120 1.32 -8.24 -7.05
C LEU A 120 1.68 -9.64 -7.54
N PHE A 121 2.94 -9.81 -7.93
CA PHE A 121 3.49 -11.09 -8.36
C PHE A 121 4.57 -11.55 -7.39
N SER A 122 4.53 -12.83 -7.00
CA SER A 122 5.57 -13.45 -6.20
C SER A 122 6.63 -14.11 -7.09
N ASN A 123 7.79 -14.42 -6.51
CA ASN A 123 8.86 -15.13 -7.22
C ASN A 123 8.50 -16.59 -7.59
N LYS A 124 7.33 -17.11 -7.18
CA LYS A 124 6.78 -18.41 -7.66
C LYS A 124 6.40 -18.38 -9.14
N SER A 125 6.33 -17.19 -9.73
CA SER A 125 5.98 -16.96 -11.13
C SER A 125 7.12 -17.29 -12.10
N ILE A 126 8.32 -17.61 -11.62
CA ILE A 126 9.46 -17.98 -12.47
C ILE A 126 9.40 -19.48 -12.76
N PRO A 127 9.07 -19.92 -13.99
CA PRO A 127 9.24 -21.31 -14.36
C PRO A 127 10.72 -21.66 -14.22
N VAL A 128 11.02 -22.69 -13.43
CA VAL A 128 12.34 -23.32 -13.43
C VAL A 128 12.56 -23.85 -14.85
N VAL A 129 13.41 -23.17 -15.63
CA VAL A 129 13.91 -23.73 -16.87
C VAL A 129 14.87 -24.85 -16.46
N LEU A 130 14.41 -26.10 -16.59
CA LEU A 130 15.28 -27.27 -16.45
C LEU A 130 16.23 -27.29 -17.66
N ASN A 131 17.51 -27.06 -17.40
CA ASN A 131 18.60 -27.34 -18.34
C ASN A 131 19.03 -28.82 -18.24
#